data_AF-A0A800ETQ1-F1
#
_entry.id   AF-A0A800ETQ1-F1
#
_cell.length_a   1.000
_cell.length_b   1.000
_cell.length_c   1.000
_cell.angle_alpha   90.00
_cell.angle_beta   90.00
_cell.angle_gamma   90.00
#
_symmetry.space_group_name_H-M   'P 1'
#
loop_
_entity.id
_entity.type
_entity.pdbx_description
1 polymer ?
#
loop_
_entity_poly.entity_id
_entity_poly.type
_entity_poly.pdbx_seq_one_letter_code
_entity_poly.pdbx_strand_id
1 'polypeptide(L)'
;MTPVSYWRDPTDAHGVANGFPILFNARLADIYVLPSCEYPGLVKVLFHGGPETDPDSVDLGTVGPYVEQVSDYVRDHLPLLDHQSPAILESCFYTMTPDHQPILDQLGDHLVVGAGFSGSGFKHSPATGWMLAALALDGEEDLPEGFMTDRYALDRFGVRGTLTDDTATDDTPTE
;
A
#
# COMPACT_ATOMS: atom_id res chain seq x y z
N MET A 1 -5.86 5.78 -5.89
CA MET A 1 -5.64 6.38 -4.56
C MET A 1 -6.73 5.93 -3.61
N THR A 2 -6.40 5.57 -2.37
CA THR A 2 -7.37 5.20 -1.33
C THR A 2 -7.41 6.31 -0.27
N PRO A 3 -8.56 6.93 0.00
CA PRO A 3 -8.69 7.85 1.12
C PRO A 3 -8.67 7.08 2.44
N VAL A 4 -7.84 7.52 3.37
CA VAL A 4 -7.71 6.95 4.71
C VAL A 4 -8.20 7.96 5.72
N SER A 5 -9.19 7.59 6.51
CA SER A 5 -9.81 8.50 7.48
C SER A 5 -9.49 8.08 8.91
N TYR A 6 -9.27 9.05 9.79
CA TYR A 6 -9.04 8.82 11.21
C TYR A 6 -10.10 9.55 12.03
N TRP A 7 -10.69 8.84 12.98
CA TRP A 7 -11.87 9.28 13.73
C TRP A 7 -11.54 9.35 15.21
N ARG A 8 -11.97 10.41 15.90
CA ARG A 8 -11.67 10.57 17.33
C ARG A 8 -12.41 9.52 18.13
N ASP A 9 -11.70 8.89 19.04
CA ASP A 9 -12.26 8.04 20.07
C ASP A 9 -12.21 8.76 21.43
N PRO A 10 -13.27 9.49 21.83
CA PRO A 10 -13.30 10.18 23.10
C PRO A 10 -13.31 9.23 24.31
N THR A 11 -13.54 7.93 24.10
CA THR A 11 -13.68 6.93 25.15
C THR A 11 -12.45 6.05 25.31
N ASP A 12 -11.51 6.10 24.37
CA ASP A 12 -10.37 5.18 24.22
C ASP A 12 -10.78 3.69 24.04
N ALA A 13 -12.06 3.39 23.86
CA ALA A 13 -12.58 2.02 23.78
C ALA A 13 -11.96 1.19 22.63
N HIS A 14 -11.46 1.83 21.59
CA HIS A 14 -10.91 1.19 20.38
C HIS A 14 -9.38 1.20 20.34
N GLY A 15 -8.73 1.51 21.47
CA GLY A 15 -7.27 1.44 21.61
C GLY A 15 -6.75 0.00 21.61
N VAL A 16 -5.49 -0.19 21.16
CA VAL A 16 -4.81 -1.50 21.23
C VAL A 16 -4.70 -2.01 22.67
N ALA A 17 -4.44 -1.10 23.62
CA ALA A 17 -4.35 -1.43 25.04
C ALA A 17 -5.66 -1.99 25.63
N ASN A 18 -6.80 -1.63 25.02
CA ASN A 18 -8.13 -2.11 25.41
C ASN A 18 -8.53 -3.39 24.65
N GLY A 19 -7.61 -3.96 23.86
CA GLY A 19 -7.81 -5.21 23.14
C GLY A 19 -8.72 -5.09 21.91
N PHE A 20 -8.92 -3.88 21.39
CA PHE A 20 -9.74 -3.70 20.19
C PHE A 20 -9.10 -4.35 18.97
N PRO A 21 -9.83 -5.20 18.21
CA PRO A 21 -9.27 -5.94 17.09
C PRO A 21 -9.15 -5.09 15.82
N ILE A 22 -8.39 -5.60 14.85
CA ILE A 22 -8.54 -5.16 13.46
C ILE A 22 -9.81 -5.81 12.91
N LEU A 23 -10.68 -5.00 12.32
CA LEU A 23 -11.88 -5.48 11.64
C LEU A 23 -11.72 -5.35 10.12
N PHE A 24 -12.21 -6.35 9.39
CA PHE A 24 -12.42 -6.26 7.96
C PHE A 24 -13.85 -6.73 7.65
N ASN A 25 -14.67 -5.80 7.17
CA ASN A 25 -16.08 -6.06 6.89
C ASN A 25 -16.34 -6.20 5.39
N ALA A 26 -15.89 -7.33 4.83
CA ALA A 26 -16.03 -7.66 3.42
C ALA A 26 -17.49 -7.85 2.95
N ARG A 27 -18.42 -8.14 3.87
CA ARG A 27 -19.80 -8.48 3.50
C ARG A 27 -20.72 -7.27 3.38
N LEU A 28 -20.41 -6.20 4.10
CA LEU A 28 -21.28 -5.03 4.17
C LEU A 28 -20.70 -3.85 3.38
N ALA A 29 -19.38 -3.64 3.41
CA ALA A 29 -18.84 -2.39 2.88
C ALA A 29 -17.37 -2.45 2.40
N ASP A 30 -16.71 -3.60 2.41
CA ASP A 30 -15.25 -3.70 2.14
C ASP A 30 -14.42 -2.72 2.98
N ILE A 31 -14.81 -2.50 4.25
CA ILE A 31 -14.17 -1.53 5.14
C ILE A 31 -13.20 -2.21 6.12
N TYR A 32 -12.03 -1.60 6.28
CA TYR A 32 -11.10 -1.88 7.37
C TYR A 32 -11.27 -0.91 8.51
N VAL A 33 -11.21 -1.43 9.74
CA VAL A 33 -11.11 -0.64 10.98
C VAL A 33 -9.85 -1.11 11.71
N LEU A 34 -8.95 -0.19 11.98
CA LEU A 34 -7.72 -0.44 12.72
C LEU A 34 -7.77 0.33 14.04
N PRO A 35 -7.33 -0.29 15.16
CA PRO A 35 -7.32 0.34 16.46
C PRO A 35 -6.48 1.61 16.49
N SER A 36 -6.67 2.42 17.52
CA SER A 36 -5.82 3.60 17.73
C SER A 36 -4.38 3.19 18.10
N CYS A 37 -3.53 3.11 17.09
CA CYS A 37 -2.10 2.80 17.23
C CYS A 37 -1.18 3.72 16.42
N GLU A 38 -1.64 4.27 15.30
CA GLU A 38 -0.85 5.18 14.45
C GLU A 38 -0.89 6.62 15.01
N TYR A 39 -2.09 7.12 15.33
CA TYR A 39 -2.29 8.40 15.99
C TYR A 39 -3.01 8.21 17.34
N PRO A 40 -2.48 8.79 18.44
CA PRO A 40 -3.11 8.66 19.76
C PRO A 40 -4.57 9.15 19.77
N GLY A 41 -5.48 8.29 20.23
CA GLY A 41 -6.92 8.59 20.35
C GLY A 41 -7.68 8.63 19.02
N LEU A 42 -7.05 8.23 17.91
CA LEU A 42 -7.72 8.15 16.61
C LEU A 42 -7.78 6.72 16.08
N VAL A 43 -8.97 6.29 15.67
CA VAL A 43 -9.22 5.02 15.01
C VAL A 43 -9.15 5.21 13.50
N LYS A 44 -8.40 4.36 12.82
CA LYS A 44 -8.25 4.40 11.37
C LYS A 44 -9.35 3.58 10.72
N VAL A 45 -10.10 4.19 9.82
CA VAL A 45 -11.18 3.56 9.06
C VAL A 45 -11.02 3.90 7.60
N LEU A 46 -11.08 2.89 6.74
CA LEU A 46 -10.92 3.08 5.30
C LEU A 46 -11.70 2.05 4.50
N PHE A 47 -12.08 2.43 3.29
CA PHE A 47 -12.54 1.50 2.27
C PHE A 47 -11.34 0.72 1.70
N HIS A 48 -11.53 -0.57 1.39
CA HIS A 48 -10.51 -1.40 0.79
C HIS A 48 -10.40 -1.11 -0.71
N GLY A 49 -9.48 -0.21 -1.05
CA GLY A 49 -9.22 0.21 -2.42
C GLY A 49 -9.69 1.64 -2.68
N GLY A 50 -9.71 2.02 -3.94
CA GLY A 50 -10.12 3.34 -4.37
C GLY A 50 -9.97 3.49 -5.88
N PRO A 51 -10.28 4.68 -6.42
CA PRO A 51 -10.18 4.92 -7.85
C PRO A 51 -8.75 4.70 -8.35
N GLU A 52 -8.63 4.29 -9.61
CA GLU A 52 -7.36 4.40 -10.32
C GLU A 52 -6.92 5.87 -10.31
N THR A 53 -5.62 6.10 -10.14
CA THR A 53 -5.12 7.45 -9.97
C THR A 53 -3.71 7.53 -10.53
N ASP A 54 -3.49 8.51 -11.39
CA ASP A 54 -2.16 8.94 -11.80
C ASP A 54 -1.49 9.66 -10.61
N PRO A 55 -0.34 9.18 -10.12
CA PRO A 55 0.36 9.81 -9.00
C PRO A 55 0.81 11.25 -9.30
N ASP A 56 1.01 11.62 -10.57
CA ASP A 56 1.43 12.97 -10.96
C ASP A 56 0.25 13.93 -11.18
N SER A 57 -0.97 13.41 -11.29
CA SER A 57 -2.19 14.20 -11.56
C SER A 57 -3.38 13.78 -10.67
N VAL A 58 -3.17 13.86 -9.36
CA VAL A 58 -4.18 13.45 -8.36
C VAL A 58 -5.45 14.31 -8.41
N ASP A 59 -6.57 13.72 -8.81
CA ASP A 59 -7.91 14.31 -8.69
C ASP A 59 -8.57 13.92 -7.36
N LEU A 60 -8.54 14.84 -6.39
CA LEU A 60 -9.16 14.67 -5.07
C LEU A 60 -10.70 14.58 -5.10
N GLY A 61 -11.36 15.02 -6.19
CA GLY A 61 -12.82 14.91 -6.32
C GLY A 61 -13.31 13.46 -6.38
N THR A 62 -12.46 12.55 -6.86
CA THR A 62 -12.80 11.13 -7.03
C THR A 62 -12.95 10.35 -5.72
N VAL A 63 -12.49 10.89 -4.59
CA VAL A 63 -12.54 10.18 -3.30
C VAL A 63 -13.74 10.50 -2.43
N GLY A 64 -14.52 11.54 -2.76
CA GLY A 64 -15.69 11.97 -1.98
C GLY A 64 -16.66 10.82 -1.64
N PRO A 65 -17.12 10.02 -2.62
CA PRO A 65 -18.03 8.91 -2.37
C PRO A 65 -17.48 7.86 -1.39
N TYR A 66 -16.17 7.60 -1.41
CA TYR A 66 -15.53 6.64 -0.50
C TYR A 66 -15.48 7.18 0.94
N VAL A 67 -15.23 8.49 1.10
CA VAL A 67 -15.25 9.15 2.41
C VAL A 67 -16.66 9.18 2.98
N GLU A 68 -17.68 9.44 2.16
CA GLU A 68 -19.08 9.40 2.55
C GLU A 68 -19.48 7.99 3.02
N GLN A 69 -19.12 6.94 2.27
CA GLN A 69 -19.39 5.56 2.65
C GLN A 69 -18.73 5.16 3.98
N VAL A 70 -17.48 5.58 4.21
CA VAL A 70 -16.80 5.34 5.50
C VAL A 70 -17.48 6.13 6.62
N SER A 71 -17.92 7.36 6.36
CA SER A 71 -18.63 8.19 7.34
C SER A 71 -19.95 7.55 7.77
N ASP A 72 -20.71 7.03 6.81
CA ASP A 72 -21.94 6.28 7.07
C ASP A 72 -21.66 5.03 7.91
N TYR A 73 -20.62 4.26 7.56
CA TYR A 73 -20.23 3.08 8.31
C TYR A 73 -19.83 3.40 9.76
N VAL A 74 -19.04 4.45 9.98
CA VAL A 74 -18.63 4.87 11.33
C VAL A 74 -19.84 5.26 12.17
N ARG A 75 -20.76 6.05 11.61
CA ARG A 75 -22.00 6.44 12.29
C ARG A 75 -22.86 5.23 12.66
N ASP A 76 -22.98 4.27 11.76
CA ASP A 76 -23.94 3.17 11.91
C ASP A 76 -23.36 1.99 12.73
N HIS A 77 -22.04 1.81 12.76
CA HIS A 77 -21.39 0.63 13.35
C HIS A 77 -20.36 0.93 14.45
N LEU A 78 -19.87 2.17 14.58
CA LEU A 78 -18.88 2.59 15.58
C LEU A 78 -19.39 3.79 16.39
N PRO A 79 -20.53 3.66 17.11
CA PRO A 79 -21.24 4.79 17.71
C PRO A 79 -20.47 5.50 18.85
N LEU A 80 -19.41 4.89 19.36
CA LEU A 80 -18.54 5.49 20.39
C LEU A 80 -17.49 6.44 19.79
N LEU A 81 -17.31 6.44 18.46
CA LEU A 81 -16.47 7.42 17.76
C LEU A 81 -17.23 8.72 17.54
N ASP A 82 -16.49 9.83 17.52
CA ASP A 82 -17.00 11.12 17.05
C ASP A 82 -17.23 11.04 15.53
N HIS A 83 -18.48 10.85 15.13
CA HIS A 83 -18.90 10.62 13.75
C HIS A 83 -19.31 11.92 13.01
N GLN A 84 -19.04 13.10 13.57
CA GLN A 84 -19.35 14.38 12.90
C GLN A 84 -18.53 14.58 11.62
N SER A 85 -17.25 14.26 11.69
CA SER A 85 -16.30 14.33 10.58
C SER A 85 -15.00 13.62 10.94
N PRO A 86 -14.25 13.07 9.97
CA PRO A 86 -12.92 12.54 10.24
C PRO A 86 -12.00 13.66 10.76
N ALA A 87 -11.21 13.36 11.78
CA ALA A 87 -10.22 14.29 12.33
C ALA A 87 -9.01 14.47 11.41
N ILE A 88 -8.66 13.41 10.67
CA ILE A 88 -7.60 13.41 9.67
C ILE A 88 -8.10 12.65 8.44
N LEU A 89 -7.78 13.16 7.26
CA LEU A 89 -7.96 12.47 5.99
C LEU A 89 -6.62 12.46 5.25
N GLU A 90 -6.17 11.27 4.87
CA GLU A 90 -4.91 11.05 4.16
C GLU A 90 -5.14 10.34 2.83
N SER A 91 -4.17 10.48 1.92
CA SER A 91 -4.15 9.78 0.65
C SER A 91 -3.14 8.64 0.68
N CYS A 92 -3.59 7.42 0.38
CA CYS A 92 -2.74 6.25 0.26
C CYS A 92 -2.67 5.79 -1.21
N PHE A 93 -1.47 5.48 -1.70
CA PHE A 93 -1.25 5.04 -3.07
C PHE A 93 -0.69 3.61 -3.10
N TYR A 94 -1.09 2.88 -4.13
CA TYR A 94 -0.61 1.53 -4.41
C TYR A 94 -0.19 1.44 -5.86
N THR A 95 1.00 0.90 -6.10
CA THR A 95 1.40 0.40 -7.41
C THR A 95 0.92 -1.04 -7.53
N MET A 96 0.03 -1.28 -8.49
CA MET A 96 -0.62 -2.56 -8.71
C MET A 96 0.06 -3.32 -9.85
N THR A 97 0.44 -4.57 -9.61
CA THR A 97 0.85 -5.50 -10.66
C THR A 97 -0.38 -6.26 -11.20
N PRO A 98 -0.37 -6.74 -12.45
CA PRO A 98 -1.51 -7.46 -13.04
C PRO A 98 -1.95 -8.71 -12.27
N ASP A 99 -1.01 -9.37 -11.57
CA ASP A 99 -1.23 -10.58 -10.79
C ASP A 99 -1.32 -10.33 -9.28
N HIS A 100 -1.25 -9.06 -8.86
CA HIS A 100 -1.21 -8.63 -7.46
C HIS A 100 -0.06 -9.21 -6.62
N GLN A 101 1.01 -9.74 -7.26
CA GLN A 101 2.23 -10.19 -6.60
C GLN A 101 3.32 -9.10 -6.70
N PRO A 102 4.23 -8.98 -5.72
CA PRO A 102 5.33 -8.02 -5.82
C PRO A 102 6.29 -8.36 -6.96
N ILE A 103 7.08 -7.38 -7.38
CA ILE A 103 8.27 -7.58 -8.19
C ILE A 103 9.48 -7.55 -7.25
N LEU A 104 10.23 -8.64 -7.21
CA LEU A 104 11.47 -8.81 -6.45
C LEU A 104 12.49 -9.40 -7.42
N ASP A 105 13.35 -8.56 -7.98
CA ASP A 105 14.18 -8.94 -9.13
C ASP A 105 15.53 -8.22 -9.16
N GLN A 106 16.48 -8.76 -9.90
CA GLN A 106 17.76 -8.14 -10.22
C GLN A 106 17.80 -7.81 -11.72
N LEU A 107 17.85 -6.51 -12.05
CA LEU A 107 17.85 -6.01 -13.41
C LEU A 107 19.27 -5.62 -13.82
N GLY A 108 19.90 -6.42 -14.66
CA GLY A 108 21.32 -6.28 -14.98
C GLY A 108 22.21 -6.49 -13.74
N ASP A 109 23.46 -6.05 -13.82
CA ASP A 109 24.47 -6.43 -12.81
C ASP A 109 24.38 -5.63 -11.50
N HIS A 110 23.64 -4.51 -11.47
CA HIS A 110 23.79 -3.49 -10.41
C HIS A 110 22.48 -2.92 -9.86
N LEU A 111 21.32 -3.43 -10.27
CA LEU A 111 20.03 -2.93 -9.78
C LEU A 111 19.19 -4.07 -9.21
N VAL A 112 18.87 -3.98 -7.92
CA VAL A 112 17.86 -4.83 -7.28
C VAL A 112 16.59 -4.03 -7.07
N VAL A 113 15.46 -4.58 -7.51
CA VAL A 113 14.15 -3.92 -7.49
C VAL A 113 13.20 -4.65 -6.56
N GLY A 114 12.58 -3.89 -5.66
CA GLY A 114 11.43 -4.31 -4.86
C GLY A 114 10.27 -3.35 -5.07
N ALA A 115 9.26 -3.72 -5.83
CA ALA A 115 8.17 -2.82 -6.23
C ALA A 115 6.84 -3.54 -6.44
N GLY A 116 5.77 -2.80 -6.75
CA GLY A 116 4.50 -3.39 -7.21
C GLY A 116 3.78 -4.24 -6.16
N PHE A 117 3.98 -3.95 -4.87
CA PHE A 117 3.49 -4.78 -3.76
C PHE A 117 1.96 -4.91 -3.65
N SER A 118 1.19 -4.18 -4.47
CA SER A 118 -0.25 -4.39 -4.66
C SER A 118 -1.03 -4.38 -3.34
N GLY A 119 -0.72 -3.43 -2.46
CA GLY A 119 -1.38 -3.25 -1.16
C GLY A 119 -0.94 -4.22 -0.05
N SER A 120 0.01 -5.11 -0.32
CA SER A 120 0.44 -6.14 0.64
C SER A 120 1.84 -5.91 1.24
N GLY A 121 2.57 -4.88 0.79
CA GLY A 121 4.00 -4.72 1.12
C GLY A 121 4.29 -4.63 2.62
N PHE A 122 3.44 -3.94 3.39
CA PHE A 122 3.69 -3.73 4.81
C PHE A 122 3.79 -5.05 5.60
N LYS A 123 2.83 -5.97 5.41
CA LYS A 123 2.79 -7.24 6.15
C LYS A 123 3.92 -8.21 5.75
N HIS A 124 4.47 -8.05 4.54
CA HIS A 124 5.55 -8.87 4.01
C HIS A 124 6.93 -8.22 4.14
N SER A 125 7.00 -6.99 4.66
CA SER A 125 8.22 -6.19 4.67
C SER A 125 9.45 -6.87 5.29
N PRO A 126 9.36 -7.70 6.35
CA PRO A 126 10.54 -8.39 6.86
C PRO A 126 11.09 -9.43 5.87
N ALA A 127 10.20 -10.22 5.25
CA ALA A 127 10.60 -11.22 4.27
C ALA A 127 11.13 -10.57 2.99
N THR A 128 10.45 -9.52 2.51
CA THR A 128 10.89 -8.70 1.38
C THR A 128 12.29 -8.14 1.61
N GLY A 129 12.55 -7.54 2.78
CA GLY A 129 13.86 -6.95 3.08
C GLY A 129 14.98 -7.98 3.08
N TRP A 130 14.72 -9.18 3.63
CA TRP A 130 15.67 -10.29 3.56
C TRP A 130 15.95 -10.71 2.11
N MET A 131 14.91 -10.93 1.31
CA MET A 131 15.06 -11.35 -0.09
C MET A 131 15.84 -10.32 -0.92
N LEU A 132 15.51 -9.03 -0.80
CA LEU A 132 16.22 -7.97 -1.51
C LEU A 132 17.68 -7.86 -1.07
N ALA A 133 17.99 -8.09 0.21
CA ALA A 133 19.36 -8.11 0.70
C ALA A 133 20.16 -9.31 0.15
N ALA A 134 19.54 -10.50 0.08
CA ALA A 134 20.16 -11.70 -0.49
C ALA A 134 20.51 -11.49 -1.97
N LEU A 135 19.56 -10.95 -2.76
CA LEU A 135 19.79 -10.60 -4.16
C LEU A 135 20.91 -9.57 -4.33
N ALA A 136 20.96 -8.54 -3.46
CA ALA A 136 21.98 -7.49 -3.56
C ALA A 136 23.40 -7.93 -3.16
N LEU A 137 23.53 -9.07 -2.48
CA LEU A 137 24.81 -9.62 -2.01
C LEU A 137 25.25 -10.86 -2.80
N ASP A 138 24.58 -11.16 -3.92
CA ASP A 138 24.76 -12.39 -4.72
C ASP A 138 24.63 -13.68 -3.89
N GLY A 139 23.85 -13.62 -2.80
CA GLY A 139 23.64 -14.71 -1.85
C GLY A 139 22.32 -15.43 -2.08
N GLU A 140 22.06 -15.95 -3.28
CA GLU A 140 20.82 -16.70 -3.56
C GLU A 140 20.60 -17.88 -2.59
N GLU A 141 21.70 -18.43 -2.06
CA GLU A 141 21.72 -19.47 -1.03
C GLU A 141 21.17 -19.03 0.34
N ASP A 142 21.06 -17.73 0.59
CA ASP A 142 20.47 -17.15 1.79
C ASP A 142 18.97 -16.85 1.66
N LEU A 143 18.33 -17.21 0.53
CA LEU A 143 16.89 -17.02 0.34
C LEU A 143 16.07 -17.97 1.24
N PRO A 144 14.89 -17.52 1.73
CA PRO A 144 14.01 -18.37 2.53
C PRO A 144 13.59 -19.65 1.77
N GLU A 145 13.54 -20.78 2.48
CA GLU A 145 13.15 -22.07 1.90
C GLU A 145 11.78 -21.97 1.20
N GLY A 146 11.71 -22.46 -0.05
CA GLY A 146 10.50 -22.43 -0.88
C GLY A 146 10.23 -21.09 -1.58
N PHE A 147 11.13 -20.11 -1.44
CA PHE A 147 11.11 -18.92 -2.29
C PHE A 147 11.54 -19.28 -3.72
N MET A 148 10.77 -18.81 -4.70
CA MET A 148 11.01 -19.02 -6.12
C MET A 148 11.25 -17.65 -6.75
N THR A 149 12.50 -17.32 -7.07
CA THR A 149 12.90 -16.05 -7.69
C THR A 149 12.08 -15.75 -8.95
N ASP A 150 11.93 -16.75 -9.83
CA ASP A 150 11.14 -16.67 -11.07
C ASP A 150 9.68 -16.24 -10.86
N ARG A 151 9.09 -16.52 -9.69
CA ARG A 151 7.70 -16.15 -9.39
C ARG A 151 7.54 -14.63 -9.23
N TYR A 152 8.59 -13.95 -8.80
CA TYR A 152 8.56 -12.53 -8.48
C TYR A 152 9.45 -11.69 -9.41
N ALA A 153 10.18 -12.34 -10.32
CA ALA A 153 10.91 -11.69 -11.39
C ALA A 153 9.96 -10.90 -12.32
N LEU A 154 10.46 -9.83 -12.91
CA LEU A 154 9.71 -8.95 -13.82
C LEU A 154 9.37 -9.67 -15.13
N ASP A 155 10.23 -10.60 -15.55
CA ASP A 155 10.11 -11.38 -16.78
C ASP A 155 8.88 -12.31 -16.79
N ARG A 156 8.26 -12.57 -15.64
CA ARG A 156 6.98 -13.28 -15.53
C ARG A 156 5.86 -12.60 -16.33
N PHE A 157 6.00 -11.31 -16.64
CA PHE A 157 5.09 -10.55 -17.49
C PHE A 157 5.55 -10.45 -18.96
N GLY A 158 6.59 -11.19 -19.35
CA GLY A 158 7.19 -11.12 -20.69
C GLY A 158 8.05 -9.88 -20.93
N VAL A 159 8.37 -9.11 -19.89
CA VAL A 159 9.23 -7.92 -19.95
C VAL A 159 10.65 -8.33 -19.56
N ARG A 160 11.58 -8.36 -20.52
CA ARG A 160 12.99 -8.61 -20.19
C ARG A 160 13.60 -7.35 -19.57
N GLY A 161 14.14 -7.49 -18.37
CA GLY A 161 14.85 -6.43 -17.64
C GLY A 161 16.23 -6.11 -18.22
N THR A 162 16.30 -5.70 -19.49
CA THR A 162 17.52 -5.07 -20.00
C THR A 162 17.40 -3.58 -19.71
N LEU A 163 18.10 -3.11 -18.69
CA LEU A 163 18.45 -1.69 -18.59
C LEU A 163 19.34 -1.38 -19.80
N THR A 164 18.74 -0.95 -20.90
CA THR A 164 19.52 -0.31 -21.96
C THR A 164 19.94 1.04 -21.44
N ASP A 165 21.24 1.31 -21.52
CA ASP A 165 21.85 2.58 -21.17
C ASP A 165 21.28 3.64 -22.14
N ASP A 166 20.16 4.26 -21.78
CA ASP A 166 19.63 5.42 -22.51
C ASP A 166 20.54 6.60 -22.18
N THR A 167 21.72 6.61 -22.81
CA THR A 167 22.58 7.78 -22.85
C THR A 167 21.77 8.92 -23.45
N ALA A 168 21.56 9.95 -22.62
CA ALA A 168 20.95 11.22 -22.97
C ALA A 168 21.35 11.65 -24.39
N THR A 169 20.38 11.72 -25.30
CA THR A 169 20.52 12.56 -26.48
C THR A 169 20.53 14.00 -26.00
N ASP A 170 21.74 14.53 -25.96
CA ASP A 170 22.09 15.95 -25.89
C ASP A 170 21.33 16.72 -26.97
N ASP A 171 20.19 17.32 -26.59
CA ASP A 171 19.51 18.35 -27.39
C ASP A 171 20.31 19.65 -27.24
N THR A 172 21.44 19.74 -27.95
CA THR A 172 22.08 21.03 -28.21
C THR A 172 21.29 21.75 -29.30
N PRO A 173 20.74 22.96 -29.06
CA PRO A 173 20.02 23.69 -30.09
C PRO A 173 20.99 24.16 -31.17
N THR A 174 20.70 23.84 -32.42
CA THR A 174 21.35 24.47 -33.58
C THR A 174 20.70 25.83 -33.85
N GLU A 175 21.55 26.83 -34.13
CA GLU A 175 21.25 28.26 -34.35
C GLU A 175 20.03 28.60 -35.21
#